data_AF-A0A7K9T7B2-F1
#
_entry.id   AF-A0A7K9T7B2-F1
#
_cell.length_a   1.000
_cell.length_b   1.000
_cell.length_c   1.000
_cell.angle_alpha   90.00
_cell.angle_beta   90.00
_cell.angle_gamma   90.00
#
_symmetry.space_group_name_H-M   'P 1'
#
loop_
_entity.id
_entity.type
_entity.pdbx_description
1 polymer ?
#
loop_
_entity_poly.entity_id
_entity_poly.type
_entity_poly.pdbx_seq_one_letter_code
_entity_poly.pdbx_strand_id
1 'polypeptide(L)'
;MRPAPLLGILLCASLLWAPPPPVLGVRHGVHWNGSNPRFLRDDYTIQVAINDYLDIYCPHYEGAVPAGRAETFTLYMVDKEGYRGCYETPGAFKRWECNRPLAPFGPVRFSEKIQRFTPFSLGFEFQPGETYYYICESPP
;
A
#
# COMPACT_ATOMS: atom_id res chain seq x y z
N MET A 1 -46.38 43.41 16.70
CA MET A 1 -46.15 42.30 15.74
C MET A 1 -44.66 42.00 15.74
N ARG A 2 -44.23 40.85 16.27
CA ARG A 2 -42.81 40.47 16.37
C ARG A 2 -42.34 39.90 15.02
N PRO A 3 -41.16 40.30 14.49
CA PRO A 3 -40.65 39.76 13.24
C PRO A 3 -40.25 38.29 13.44
N ALA A 4 -40.65 37.44 12.50
CA ALA A 4 -40.41 36.00 12.51
C ALA A 4 -38.91 35.65 12.37
N PRO A 5 -38.45 34.52 12.91
CA PRO A 5 -37.04 34.13 12.96
C PRO A 5 -36.61 33.50 11.63
N LEU A 6 -36.62 34.28 10.54
CA LEU A 6 -36.18 33.81 9.22
C LEU A 6 -34.66 33.54 9.18
N LEU A 7 -33.90 34.16 10.09
CA LEU A 7 -32.44 34.04 10.15
C LEU A 7 -31.95 32.66 10.60
N GLY A 8 -32.74 31.94 11.42
CA GLY A 8 -32.36 30.61 11.93
C GLY A 8 -32.51 29.48 10.90
N ILE A 9 -33.38 29.64 9.91
CA ILE A 9 -33.67 28.61 8.90
C ILE A 9 -32.57 28.55 7.83
N LEU A 10 -31.99 29.71 7.48
CA LEU A 10 -30.92 29.82 6.47
C LEU A 10 -29.60 29.17 6.92
N LEU A 11 -29.28 29.20 8.21
CA LEU A 11 -28.06 28.60 8.77
C LEU A 11 -28.13 27.06 8.82
N CYS A 12 -29.32 26.45 8.94
CA CYS A 12 -29.46 25.00 8.89
C CYS A 12 -29.35 24.44 7.46
N ALA A 13 -29.80 25.18 6.45
CA ALA A 13 -29.74 24.75 5.06
C ALA A 13 -28.31 24.71 4.49
N SER A 14 -27.41 25.57 4.97
CA SER A 14 -26.01 25.59 4.52
C SER A 14 -25.17 24.43 5.08
N LEU A 15 -25.53 23.88 6.25
CA LEU A 15 -24.89 22.69 6.82
C LEU A 15 -25.26 21.38 6.09
N LEU A 16 -26.43 21.34 5.45
CA LEU A 16 -26.91 20.18 4.70
C LEU A 16 -26.35 20.08 3.28
N TRP A 17 -25.71 21.14 2.78
CA TRP A 17 -25.13 21.19 1.43
C TRP A 17 -23.60 21.10 1.43
N ALA A 18 -22.98 20.90 2.60
CA ALA A 18 -21.55 20.63 2.65
C ALA A 18 -21.28 19.29 1.93
N PRO A 19 -20.39 19.25 0.91
CA PRO A 19 -19.97 17.98 0.34
C PRO A 19 -19.38 17.11 1.46
N PRO A 20 -19.63 15.79 1.46
CA PRO A 20 -19.03 14.90 2.44
C PRO A 20 -17.50 15.13 2.41
N PRO A 21 -16.85 15.14 3.58
CA PRO A 21 -15.40 15.33 3.63
C PRO A 21 -14.77 14.28 2.71
N PRO A 22 -13.70 14.65 1.97
CA PRO A 22 -13.00 13.69 1.13
C PRO A 22 -12.62 12.50 2.01
N VAL A 23 -13.03 11.30 1.59
CA VAL A 23 -12.64 10.07 2.27
C VAL A 23 -11.13 9.95 2.11
N LEU A 24 -10.40 10.34 3.16
CA LEU A 24 -8.96 10.21 3.20
C LEU A 24 -8.65 8.72 3.39
N GLY A 25 -8.05 8.09 2.39
CA GLY A 25 -7.65 6.69 2.47
C GLY A 25 -6.69 6.45 3.64
N VAL A 26 -6.86 5.31 4.30
CA VAL A 26 -5.98 4.85 5.38
C VAL A 26 -4.67 4.36 4.78
N ARG A 27 -3.55 4.58 5.49
CA ARG A 27 -2.23 4.05 5.11
C ARG A 27 -1.91 2.81 5.93
N HIS A 28 -1.58 1.72 5.25
CA HIS A 28 -1.22 0.43 5.82
C HIS A 28 0.27 0.19 5.61
N GLY A 29 1.06 0.26 6.68
CA GLY A 29 2.52 0.09 6.62
C GLY A 29 2.96 -1.36 6.80
N VAL A 30 3.79 -1.86 5.90
CA VAL A 30 4.39 -3.20 5.94
C VAL A 30 5.91 -3.09 5.87
N HIS A 31 6.60 -3.50 6.93
CA HIS A 31 8.06 -3.62 6.93
C HIS A 31 8.45 -4.97 6.33
N TRP A 32 8.99 -4.98 5.12
CA TRP A 32 9.24 -6.19 4.37
C TRP A 32 10.69 -6.64 4.56
N ASN A 33 10.93 -7.43 5.61
CA ASN A 33 12.23 -8.03 5.91
C ASN A 33 12.04 -9.37 6.64
N GLY A 34 13.05 -10.24 6.60
CA GLY A 34 13.00 -11.57 7.20
C GLY A 34 12.92 -11.56 8.74
N SER A 35 13.22 -10.42 9.37
CA SER A 35 13.12 -10.27 10.83
C SER A 35 11.71 -9.91 11.32
N ASN A 36 10.79 -9.54 10.42
CA ASN A 36 9.43 -9.17 10.81
C ASN A 36 8.60 -10.42 11.16
N PRO A 37 8.14 -10.57 12.42
CA PRO A 37 7.47 -11.79 12.89
C PRO A 37 6.14 -12.08 12.18
N ARG A 38 5.55 -11.07 11.52
CA ARG A 38 4.32 -11.25 10.74
C ARG A 38 4.53 -12.15 9.52
N PHE A 39 5.73 -12.22 8.96
CA PHE A 39 6.04 -13.10 7.83
C PHE A 39 6.36 -14.54 8.25
N LEU A 40 6.62 -14.82 9.54
CA LEU A 40 7.08 -16.14 9.99
C LEU A 40 6.02 -17.25 9.93
N ARG A 41 4.74 -16.90 9.71
CA ARG A 41 3.62 -17.84 9.70
C ARG A 41 3.03 -18.08 8.31
N ASP A 42 3.62 -17.47 7.29
CA ASP A 42 3.16 -17.54 5.89
C ASP A 42 1.67 -17.17 5.69
N ASP A 43 1.08 -16.41 6.61
CA ASP A 43 -0.34 -16.01 6.63
C ASP A 43 -0.54 -14.48 6.70
N TYR A 44 0.52 -13.71 6.43
CA TYR A 44 0.45 -12.24 6.52
C TYR A 44 -0.51 -11.68 5.48
N THR A 45 -1.69 -11.29 5.96
CA THR A 45 -2.73 -10.61 5.19
C THR A 45 -3.05 -9.26 5.82
N ILE A 46 -3.49 -8.32 4.97
CA ILE A 46 -4.01 -7.02 5.38
C ILE A 46 -5.35 -6.79 4.69
N GLN A 47 -6.30 -6.19 5.41
CA GLN A 47 -7.59 -5.80 4.87
C GLN A 47 -7.52 -4.31 4.52
N VAL A 48 -7.81 -3.98 3.27
CA VAL A 48 -7.72 -2.62 2.73
C VAL A 48 -9.03 -2.24 2.03
N ALA A 49 -9.35 -0.95 2.02
CA ALA A 49 -10.48 -0.41 1.29
C ALA A 49 -10.02 0.29 0.00
N ILE A 50 -10.97 0.52 -0.93
CA ILE A 50 -10.72 1.39 -2.07
C ILE A 50 -10.37 2.80 -1.56
N ASN A 51 -9.35 3.38 -2.18
CA ASN A 51 -8.65 4.63 -1.87
C ASN A 51 -7.63 4.56 -0.73
N ASP A 52 -7.49 3.43 -0.04
CA ASP A 52 -6.39 3.23 0.91
C ASP A 52 -5.02 3.17 0.19
N TYR A 53 -3.96 3.20 0.98
CA TYR A 53 -2.59 3.03 0.53
C TYR A 53 -1.93 1.88 1.26
N LEU A 54 -1.22 1.03 0.51
CA LEU A 54 -0.28 0.06 1.04
C LEU A 54 1.14 0.63 0.91
N ASP A 55 1.77 0.91 2.04
CA ASP A 55 3.13 1.41 2.14
C ASP A 55 4.08 0.25 2.50
N ILE A 56 4.87 -0.21 1.55
CA ILE A 56 5.89 -1.25 1.76
C ILE A 56 7.24 -0.59 2.01
N TYR A 57 7.82 -0.85 3.17
CA TYR A 57 9.14 -0.35 3.57
C TYR A 57 10.19 -1.42 3.32
N CYS A 58 11.20 -1.07 2.53
CA CYS A 58 12.36 -1.92 2.27
C CYS A 58 13.22 -2.10 3.54
N PRO A 59 14.02 -3.19 3.63
CA PRO A 59 15.04 -3.34 4.66
C PRO A 59 16.00 -2.14 4.63
N HIS A 60 16.33 -1.63 5.81
CA HIS A 60 17.23 -0.49 5.99
C HIS A 60 18.16 -0.76 7.15
N TYR A 61 19.42 -0.38 6.96
CA TYR A 61 20.47 -0.62 7.93
C TYR A 61 21.24 0.67 8.20
N GLU A 62 21.52 0.90 9.47
CA GLU A 62 22.36 2.01 9.90
C GLU A 62 23.84 1.63 9.80
N GLY A 63 24.62 2.41 9.06
CA GLY A 63 26.06 2.21 8.93
C GLY A 63 26.47 1.07 7.99
N ALA A 64 27.74 0.64 8.10
CA ALA A 64 28.30 -0.35 7.19
C ALA A 64 27.75 -1.76 7.47
N VAL A 65 27.10 -2.35 6.47
CA VAL A 65 26.68 -3.76 6.50
C VAL A 65 27.72 -4.61 5.78
N PRO A 66 28.13 -5.77 6.32
CA PRO A 66 29.00 -6.68 5.60
C PRO A 66 28.44 -7.03 4.22
N ALA A 67 29.32 -7.11 3.22
CA ALA A 67 28.91 -7.45 1.86
C ALA A 67 28.08 -8.75 1.84
N GLY A 68 26.96 -8.73 1.12
CA GLY A 68 26.04 -9.87 1.02
C GLY A 68 25.15 -10.13 2.23
N ARG A 69 25.21 -9.31 3.29
CA ARG A 69 24.32 -9.45 4.46
C ARG A 69 23.12 -8.51 4.46
N ALA A 70 23.15 -7.44 3.66
CA ALA A 70 22.01 -6.55 3.54
C ALA A 70 20.94 -7.26 2.71
N GLU A 71 19.74 -7.40 3.27
CA GLU A 71 18.59 -7.94 2.52
C GLU A 71 18.22 -7.00 1.39
N THR A 72 18.17 -7.54 0.17
CA THR A 72 17.65 -6.88 -1.02
C THR A 72 16.74 -7.85 -1.76
N PHE A 73 15.74 -7.33 -2.47
CA PHE A 73 14.79 -8.15 -3.21
C PHE A 73 14.04 -7.35 -4.27
N THR A 74 13.47 -8.06 -5.24
CA THR A 74 12.46 -7.55 -6.16
C THR A 74 11.08 -7.95 -5.66
N LEU A 75 10.14 -7.01 -5.65
CA LEU A 75 8.74 -7.23 -5.26
C LEU A 75 7.90 -7.49 -6.51
N TYR A 76 7.15 -8.59 -6.50
CA TYR A 76 6.24 -8.96 -7.57
C TYR A 76 4.81 -9.05 -7.07
N MET A 77 3.88 -8.60 -7.90
CA MET A 77 2.47 -8.98 -7.78
C MET A 77 2.25 -10.23 -8.64
N VAL A 78 1.68 -11.26 -8.04
CA VAL A 78 1.45 -12.57 -8.66
C VAL A 78 -0.01 -12.98 -8.51
N ASP A 79 -0.41 -13.96 -9.31
CA ASP A 79 -1.66 -14.66 -9.08
C ASP A 79 -1.56 -15.62 -7.88
N LYS A 80 -2.68 -16.30 -7.58
CA LYS A 80 -2.77 -17.24 -6.46
C LYS A 80 -1.86 -18.47 -6.63
N GLU A 81 -1.57 -18.88 -7.87
CA GLU A 81 -0.67 -20.00 -8.16
C GLU A 81 0.77 -19.61 -7.83
N GLY A 82 1.24 -18.48 -8.37
CA GLY A 82 2.57 -17.94 -8.09
C GLY A 82 2.79 -17.66 -6.61
N TYR A 83 1.76 -17.17 -5.89
CA TYR A 83 1.84 -16.99 -4.44
C TYR A 83 2.05 -18.31 -3.69
N ARG A 84 1.32 -19.38 -4.05
CA ARG A 84 1.44 -20.69 -3.40
C ARG A 84 2.75 -21.40 -3.72
N GLY A 85 3.26 -21.21 -4.93
CA GLY A 85 4.50 -21.82 -5.39
C GLY A 85 5.76 -20.99 -5.11
N CYS A 86 5.60 -19.74 -4.68
CA CYS A 86 6.69 -18.77 -4.53
C CYS A 86 7.53 -18.59 -5.82
N TYR A 87 6.86 -18.42 -6.96
CA TYR A 87 7.50 -18.15 -8.25
C TYR A 87 6.71 -17.14 -9.09
N GLU A 88 7.40 -16.49 -10.04
CA GLU A 88 6.78 -15.62 -11.02
C GLU A 88 6.01 -16.42 -12.07
N THR A 89 4.68 -16.24 -12.14
CA THR A 89 3.89 -16.74 -13.26
C THR A 89 4.05 -15.83 -14.49
N PRO A 90 3.70 -16.27 -15.71
CA PRO A 90 3.80 -15.41 -16.91
C PRO A 90 3.03 -14.09 -16.84
N GLY A 91 2.03 -13.99 -15.95
CA GLY A 91 1.28 -12.76 -15.67
C GLY A 91 1.78 -11.97 -14.47
N ALA A 92 2.91 -12.34 -13.87
CA ALA A 92 3.49 -11.62 -12.75
C ALA A 92 3.96 -10.22 -13.18
N PHE A 93 3.76 -9.25 -12.31
CA PHE A 93 4.18 -7.87 -12.53
C PHE A 93 5.20 -7.47 -11.48
N LYS A 94 6.38 -7.07 -11.94
CA LYS A 94 7.35 -6.40 -11.09
C LYS A 94 6.78 -5.08 -10.59
N ARG A 95 6.64 -4.93 -9.27
CA ARG A 95 6.08 -3.74 -8.62
C ARG A 95 7.17 -2.79 -8.12
N TRP A 96 8.24 -3.34 -7.57
CA TRP A 96 9.30 -2.53 -6.96
C TRP A 96 10.63 -3.28 -6.82
N GLU A 97 11.72 -2.55 -6.59
CA GLU A 97 13.02 -3.09 -6.20
C GLU A 97 13.48 -2.48 -4.88
N CYS A 98 13.74 -3.33 -3.88
CA CYS A 98 14.42 -2.96 -2.65
C CYS A 98 15.92 -3.21 -2.81
N ASN A 99 16.62 -2.26 -3.44
CA ASN A 99 18.05 -2.35 -3.77
C ASN A 99 18.92 -1.25 -3.12
N ARG A 100 18.35 -0.45 -2.19
CA ARG A 100 19.04 0.64 -1.49
C ARG A 100 18.98 0.45 0.03
N PRO A 101 19.70 -0.53 0.59
CA PRO A 101 19.67 -0.83 2.03
C PRO A 101 20.31 0.25 2.92
N LEU A 102 21.06 1.18 2.33
CA LEU A 102 21.76 2.29 3.00
C LEU A 102 21.22 3.66 2.53
N ALA A 103 19.92 3.74 2.23
CA ALA A 103 19.32 4.97 1.75
C ALA A 103 19.50 6.10 2.79
N PRO A 104 19.87 7.34 2.36
CA PRO A 104 20.30 8.40 3.27
C PRO A 104 19.19 8.96 4.18
N PHE A 105 17.92 8.69 3.86
CA PHE A 105 16.76 9.25 4.56
C PHE A 105 15.89 8.15 5.20
N GLY A 106 16.52 7.05 5.62
CA GLY A 106 15.83 5.89 6.18
C GLY A 106 15.27 4.95 5.10
N PRO A 107 14.37 4.02 5.48
CA PRO A 107 13.88 2.98 4.59
C PRO A 107 13.15 3.57 3.39
N VAL A 108 13.53 3.06 2.20
CA VAL A 108 12.79 3.35 0.96
C VAL A 108 11.37 2.81 1.09
N ARG A 109 10.39 3.64 0.73
CA ARG A 109 8.97 3.31 0.77
C ARG A 109 8.38 3.26 -0.63
N PHE A 110 7.87 2.09 -1.01
CA PHE A 110 6.97 1.92 -2.13
C PHE A 110 5.52 2.13 -1.65
N SER A 111 4.75 2.94 -2.36
CA SER A 111 3.34 3.19 -2.02
C SER A 111 2.44 2.73 -3.16
N GLU A 112 1.61 1.74 -2.89
CA GLU A 112 0.53 1.29 -3.77
C GLU A 112 -0.78 1.97 -3.35
N LYS A 113 -1.45 2.64 -4.28
CA LYS A 113 -2.79 3.17 -4.01
C LYS A 113 -3.82 2.14 -4.44
N ILE A 114 -4.69 1.74 -3.53
CA ILE A 114 -5.75 0.76 -3.78
C ILE A 114 -6.89 1.48 -4.52
N GLN A 115 -6.74 1.69 -5.81
CA GLN A 115 -7.69 2.46 -6.62
C GLN A 115 -8.36 1.60 -7.69
N ARG A 116 -9.63 1.91 -7.99
CA ARG A 116 -10.41 1.22 -9.03
C ARG A 116 -9.99 1.59 -10.44
N PHE A 117 -9.49 2.81 -10.61
CA PHE A 117 -9.12 3.35 -11.91
C PHE A 117 -7.76 4.00 -11.79
N THR A 118 -6.83 3.60 -12.65
CA THR A 118 -5.50 4.19 -12.71
C THR A 118 -5.39 5.09 -13.95
N PRO A 119 -4.89 6.33 -13.82
CA PRO A 119 -4.59 7.16 -14.99
C PRO A 119 -3.31 6.71 -15.71
N PHE A 120 -2.54 5.79 -15.10
CA PHE A 120 -1.30 5.25 -15.66
C PHE A 120 -1.57 3.94 -16.41
N SER A 121 -1.15 3.85 -17.67
CA SER A 121 -1.42 2.71 -18.56
C SER A 121 -0.82 1.38 -18.09
N LEU A 122 0.28 1.43 -17.31
CA LEU A 122 0.89 0.25 -16.66
C LEU A 122 0.56 0.19 -15.17
N GLY A 123 -0.41 0.99 -14.72
CA GLY A 123 -0.91 0.95 -13.35
C GLY A 123 -1.76 -0.30 -13.11
N PHE A 124 -1.94 -0.63 -11.84
CA PHE A 124 -2.79 -1.74 -11.45
C PHE A 124 -4.11 -1.22 -10.86
N GLU A 125 -5.21 -1.93 -11.13
CA GLU A 125 -6.56 -1.57 -10.68
C GLU A 125 -7.10 -2.62 -9.72
N PHE A 126 -7.69 -2.15 -8.62
CA PHE A 126 -8.19 -2.99 -7.54
C PHE A 126 -9.72 -3.03 -7.54
N GLN A 127 -10.28 -4.22 -7.31
CA GLN A 127 -11.71 -4.47 -7.21
C GLN A 127 -12.10 -4.87 -5.78
N PRO A 128 -13.21 -4.34 -5.25
CA PRO A 128 -13.73 -4.78 -3.95
C PRO A 128 -14.08 -6.27 -3.96
N GLY A 129 -13.74 -6.96 -2.87
CA GLY A 129 -14.01 -8.40 -2.71
C GLY A 129 -12.92 -9.32 -3.29
N GLU A 130 -11.97 -8.77 -4.04
CA GLU A 130 -10.85 -9.53 -4.60
C GLU A 130 -9.65 -9.62 -3.64
N THR A 131 -8.83 -10.64 -3.85
CA THR A 131 -7.57 -10.85 -3.10
C THR A 131 -6.39 -10.77 -4.06
N TYR A 132 -5.40 -9.97 -3.68
CA TYR A 132 -4.19 -9.70 -4.46
C TYR A 132 -2.96 -10.22 -3.70
N TYR A 133 -2.01 -10.81 -4.41
CA TYR A 133 -0.89 -11.50 -3.81
C TYR A 133 0.43 -10.85 -4.22
N TYR A 134 1.33 -10.73 -3.24
CA TYR A 134 2.67 -10.22 -3.44
C TYR A 134 3.69 -11.24 -2.93
N ILE A 135 4.78 -11.40 -3.67
CA ILE A 135 5.95 -12.18 -3.28
C ILE A 135 7.21 -11.35 -3.47
N CYS A 136 8.31 -11.76 -2.84
CA CYS A 136 9.61 -11.17 -3.08
C CYS A 136 10.60 -12.24 -3.54
N GLU A 137 11.53 -11.85 -4.40
CA GLU A 137 12.65 -12.68 -4.84
C GLU A 137 13.96 -11.97 -4.48
N SER A 138 14.84 -12.65 -3.74
CA SER A 138 16.19 -12.15 -3.46
C SER A 138 17.09 -12.36 -4.68
N PRO A 139 18.05 -11.44 -4.95
CA PRO A 139 19.06 -11.67 -5.97
C PRO A 139 19.85 -12.98 -5.72
N PRO A 140 20.33 -13.64 -6.78
CA PRO A 140 21.17 -14.84 -6.67
C PRO A 140 22.53 -14.58 -6.00
#